data_AF-A0A9J7KWV5-F1
#
_entry.id   AF-A0A9J7KWV5-F1
#
_cell.length_a   1.000
_cell.length_b   1.000
_cell.length_c   1.000
_cell.angle_alpha   90.00
_cell.angle_beta   90.00
_cell.angle_gamma   90.00
#
_symmetry.space_group_name_H-M   'P 1'
#
loop_
_entity.id
_entity.type
_entity.pdbx_description
1 polymer ?
#
loop_
_entity_poly.entity_id
_entity_poly.type
_entity_poly.pdbx_seq_one_letter_code
_entity_poly.pdbx_strand_id
1 'polypeptide(L)'
;MVQLYYYENLGAECRKLLAKTDYPVKVVLFPYEGWAASALRVTWTLKLHKWSRSRCKVVEKCGSRMAQSTVAKVTEFAKGYMSIRGRFKGVKDPDFELCLTSHVSNADFHDGYLLTGTLERGDRGEGRMELTHFAMVRRDPY
;
A
#
# COMPACT_ATOMS: atom_id res chain seq x y z
N MET A 1 -0.52 -27.07 -2.77
CA MET A 1 -1.54 -26.29 -3.51
C MET A 1 -1.25 -24.78 -3.59
N VAL A 2 0.00 -24.31 -3.43
CA VAL A 2 0.34 -22.87 -3.48
C VAL A 2 0.20 -22.27 -4.88
N GLN A 3 0.51 -23.05 -5.91
CA GLN A 3 0.50 -22.58 -7.30
C GLN A 3 -0.90 -22.35 -7.88
N LEU A 4 -1.90 -23.15 -7.46
CA LEU A 4 -3.31 -22.91 -7.83
C LEU A 4 -3.83 -21.61 -7.20
N TYR A 5 -3.53 -21.40 -5.92
CA TYR A 5 -3.89 -20.18 -5.20
C TYR A 5 -3.25 -18.92 -5.81
N TYR A 6 -2.06 -19.03 -6.42
CA TYR A 6 -1.45 -17.94 -7.17
C TYR A 6 -2.30 -17.54 -8.38
N TYR A 7 -2.62 -18.51 -9.26
CA TYR A 7 -3.37 -18.22 -10.48
C TYR A 7 -4.79 -17.73 -10.22
N GLU A 8 -5.42 -18.13 -9.12
CA GLU A 8 -6.75 -17.65 -8.71
C GLU A 8 -6.75 -16.17 -8.27
N ASN A 9 -5.66 -15.72 -7.64
CA ASN A 9 -5.57 -14.36 -7.11
C ASN A 9 -4.89 -13.37 -8.07
N LEU A 10 -4.19 -13.88 -9.10
CA LEU A 10 -3.53 -13.05 -10.10
C LEU A 10 -4.56 -12.21 -10.86
N GLY A 11 -4.40 -10.89 -10.81
CA GLY A 11 -5.33 -9.95 -11.46
C GLY A 11 -6.69 -9.79 -10.77
N ALA A 12 -6.92 -10.43 -9.63
CA ALA A 12 -8.13 -10.24 -8.84
C ALA A 12 -8.20 -8.81 -8.26
N GLU A 13 -9.40 -8.34 -7.92
CA GLU A 13 -9.57 -7.03 -7.30
C GLU A 13 -8.77 -6.93 -5.99
N CYS A 14 -7.86 -5.95 -5.92
CA CYS A 14 -7.07 -5.67 -4.72
C CYS A 14 -7.94 -5.59 -3.46
N ARG A 15 -9.13 -4.98 -3.53
CA ARG A 15 -10.04 -4.86 -2.39
C ARG A 15 -10.49 -6.20 -1.83
N LYS A 16 -10.80 -7.16 -2.71
CA LYS A 16 -11.23 -8.51 -2.32
C LYS A 16 -10.08 -9.23 -1.64
N LEU A 17 -8.85 -9.06 -2.15
CA LEU A 17 -7.65 -9.62 -1.54
C LEU A 17 -7.35 -9.00 -0.17
N LEU A 18 -7.43 -7.67 -0.06
CA LEU A 18 -7.29 -6.95 1.22
C LEU A 18 -8.36 -7.31 2.25
N ALA A 19 -9.55 -7.75 1.82
CA ALA A 19 -10.59 -8.21 2.73
C ALA A 19 -10.35 -9.62 3.27
N LYS A 20 -9.47 -10.40 2.62
CA LYS A 20 -9.05 -11.74 3.09
C LYS A 20 -7.88 -11.69 4.07
N THR A 21 -7.19 -10.56 4.17
CA THR A 21 -6.05 -10.35 5.08
C THR A 21 -6.48 -9.80 6.44
N ASP A 22 -5.59 -9.89 7.43
CA ASP A 22 -5.71 -9.27 8.74
C ASP A 22 -6.25 -7.83 8.69
N TYR A 23 -7.16 -7.50 9.62
CA TYR A 23 -7.67 -6.15 9.83
C TYR A 23 -7.09 -5.53 11.11
N PRO A 24 -6.45 -4.34 11.06
CA PRO A 24 -6.19 -3.52 9.87
C PRO A 24 -5.07 -4.10 8.99
N VAL A 25 -5.21 -3.91 7.67
CA VAL A 25 -4.24 -4.41 6.70
C VAL A 25 -2.89 -3.75 6.94
N LYS A 26 -1.84 -4.54 7.11
CA LYS A 26 -0.47 -4.06 7.25
C LYS A 26 0.21 -4.02 5.87
N VAL A 27 0.73 -2.85 5.52
CA VAL A 27 1.56 -2.63 4.33
C VAL A 27 2.99 -2.40 4.79
N VAL A 28 3.88 -3.29 4.36
CA VAL A 28 5.32 -3.19 4.63
C VAL A 28 5.94 -2.36 3.53
N LEU A 29 6.63 -1.28 3.90
CA LEU A 29 7.29 -0.39 2.95
C LEU A 29 8.80 -0.62 2.98
N PHE A 30 9.35 -1.00 1.82
CA PHE A 30 10.79 -1.14 1.62
C PHE A 30 11.34 0.10 0.93
N PRO A 31 12.39 0.73 1.46
CA PRO A 31 12.94 1.95 0.88
C PRO A 31 13.44 1.71 -0.55
N TYR A 32 13.15 2.64 -1.45
CA TYR A 32 13.72 2.65 -2.80
C TYR A 32 15.12 3.26 -2.76
N GLU A 33 16.13 2.50 -3.19
CA GLU A 33 17.54 2.91 -3.08
C GLU A 33 17.90 4.13 -3.95
N GLY A 34 17.12 4.41 -4.99
CA GLY A 34 17.29 5.61 -5.84
C GLY A 34 16.72 6.89 -5.22
N TRP A 35 16.11 6.81 -4.04
CA TRP A 35 15.54 7.97 -3.36
C TRP A 35 16.63 8.83 -2.69
N ALA A 36 16.58 10.14 -2.92
CA ALA A 36 17.63 11.07 -2.49
C ALA A 36 17.74 11.24 -0.96
N ALA A 37 16.74 10.82 -0.19
CA ALA A 37 16.72 10.89 1.26
C ALA A 37 16.69 9.50 1.91
N SER A 38 17.19 9.38 3.14
CA SER A 38 17.11 8.13 3.90
C SER A 38 15.63 7.76 4.16
N ALA A 39 15.08 6.88 3.32
CA ALA A 39 13.78 6.28 3.54
C ALA A 39 13.89 5.26 4.68
N LEU A 40 13.18 5.51 5.79
CA LEU A 40 13.11 4.57 6.90
C LEU A 40 12.21 3.39 6.54
N ARG A 41 12.42 2.23 7.16
CA ARG A 41 11.39 1.18 7.13
C ARG A 41 10.16 1.68 7.88
N VAL A 42 9.10 1.96 7.14
CA VAL A 42 7.83 2.43 7.67
C VAL A 42 6.79 1.32 7.54
N THR A 43 5.99 1.13 8.58
CA THR A 43 4.80 0.25 8.48
C THR A 43 3.57 1.12 8.36
N TRP A 44 2.82 0.90 7.29
CA TRP A 44 1.52 1.52 7.08
C TRP A 44 0.42 0.55 7.46
N THR A 45 -0.65 1.07 8.05
CA THR A 45 -1.86 0.31 8.28
C THR A 45 -3.04 0.94 7.55
N LEU A 46 -3.73 0.13 6.77
CA LEU A 46 -4.90 0.53 5.99
C LEU A 46 -6.17 0.01 6.68
N LYS A 47 -7.04 0.94 7.05
CA LYS A 47 -8.38 0.66 7.57
C LYS A 47 -9.38 0.97 6.47
N LEU A 48 -9.78 -0.07 5.73
CA LEU A 48 -10.82 0.05 4.71
C LEU A 48 -12.15 0.42 5.38
N HIS A 49 -12.83 1.43 4.82
CA HIS A 49 -14.12 1.85 5.37
C HIS A 49 -15.22 0.86 4.99
N LYS A 50 -16.01 0.38 5.97
CA LYS A 50 -17.09 -0.60 5.74
C LYS A 50 -18.19 -0.05 4.83
N TRP A 51 -18.52 1.23 4.98
CA TRP A 51 -19.64 1.87 4.28
C TRP A 51 -19.23 2.71 3.06
N SER A 52 -17.94 2.79 2.75
CA SER A 52 -17.46 3.61 1.64
C SER A 52 -16.36 2.89 0.89
N ARG A 53 -16.60 2.60 -0.39
CA ARG A 53 -15.60 1.96 -1.23
C ARG A 53 -14.46 2.89 -1.61
N SER A 54 -14.71 4.20 -1.64
CA SER A 54 -13.77 5.22 -2.06
C SER A 54 -12.93 5.82 -0.93
N ARG A 55 -13.06 5.34 0.32
CA ARG A 55 -12.33 5.89 1.47
C ARG A 55 -11.60 4.81 2.27
N CYS A 56 -10.39 5.13 2.69
CA CYS A 56 -9.58 4.32 3.59
C CYS A 56 -8.89 5.22 4.61
N LYS A 57 -8.84 4.82 5.88
CA LYS A 57 -7.98 5.50 6.86
C LYS A 57 -6.58 4.89 6.80
N VAL A 58 -5.59 5.71 6.49
CA VAL A 58 -4.18 5.33 6.45
C VAL A 58 -3.53 5.80 7.75
N VAL A 59 -2.82 4.92 8.42
CA VAL A 59 -2.03 5.25 9.62
C VAL A 59 -0.59 4.85 9.38
N GLU A 60 0.28 5.83 9.44
CA GLU A 60 1.72 5.67 9.38
C GLU A 60 2.30 5.47 10.78
N LYS A 61 3.15 4.44 10.93
CA LYS A 61 3.99 4.24 12.11
C LYS A 61 5.46 4.19 11.69
N CYS A 62 6.24 5.12 12.21
CA CYS A 62 7.67 5.22 11.97
C CYS A 62 8.43 5.19 13.31
N GLY A 63 8.93 4.02 13.69
CA GLY A 63 9.66 3.82 14.95
C GLY A 63 8.87 4.29 16.18
N SER A 64 9.51 5.12 17.01
CA SER A 64 8.95 5.72 18.22
C SER A 64 8.16 7.02 17.99
N ARG A 65 8.05 7.49 16.72
CA ARG A 65 7.31 8.73 16.42
C ARG A 65 5.81 8.51 16.62
N MET A 66 5.12 9.58 17.02
CA MET A 66 3.66 9.58 17.13
C MET A 66 3.02 9.19 15.79
N ALA A 67 2.11 8.21 15.83
CA ALA A 67 1.48 7.70 14.63
C ALA A 67 0.65 8.80 13.93
N GLN A 68 0.89 9.01 12.64
CA GLN A 68 0.16 9.98 11.84
C GLN A 68 -0.98 9.28 11.11
N SER A 69 -2.14 9.92 11.03
CA SER A 69 -3.29 9.33 10.35
C SER A 69 -3.99 10.31 9.44
N THR A 70 -4.52 9.80 8.33
CA THR A 70 -5.33 10.56 7.40
C THR A 70 -6.38 9.68 6.73
N VAL A 71 -7.37 10.31 6.10
CA VAL A 71 -8.36 9.64 5.26
C VAL A 71 -7.94 9.83 3.80
N ALA A 72 -7.69 8.72 3.13
CA ALA A 72 -7.28 8.67 1.73
C ALA A 72 -8.45 8.26 0.84
N LYS A 73 -8.40 8.73 -0.41
CA LYS A 73 -9.29 8.31 -1.49
C LYS A 73 -8.75 7.02 -2.10
N VAL A 74 -9.61 6.00 -2.19
CA VAL A 74 -9.32 4.74 -2.85
C VAL A 74 -9.94 4.75 -4.24
N THR A 75 -9.15 4.40 -5.25
CA THR A 75 -9.58 4.20 -6.63
C THR A 75 -9.19 2.79 -7.05
N GLU A 76 -10.19 1.97 -7.38
CA GLU A 76 -9.99 0.62 -7.90
C GLU A 76 -10.04 0.66 -9.43
N PHE A 77 -9.15 -0.10 -10.07
CA PHE A 77 -9.12 -0.28 -11.51
C PHE A 77 -9.46 -1.73 -11.84
N ALA A 78 -10.17 -1.95 -12.96
CA ALA A 78 -10.71 -3.26 -13.34
C ALA A 78 -9.66 -4.37 -13.58
N LYS A 79 -8.37 -4.03 -13.62
CA LYS A 79 -7.27 -4.97 -13.93
C LYS A 79 -6.48 -5.40 -12.68
N GLY A 80 -7.09 -5.38 -11.50
CA GLY A 80 -6.38 -5.78 -10.26
C GLY A 80 -5.41 -4.73 -9.74
N TYR A 81 -5.56 -3.47 -10.16
CA TYR A 81 -4.79 -2.33 -9.65
C TYR A 81 -5.66 -1.49 -8.72
N MET A 82 -5.04 -0.90 -7.70
CA MET A 82 -5.68 0.01 -6.76
C MET A 82 -4.72 1.16 -6.45
N SER A 83 -5.24 2.39 -6.46
CA SER A 83 -4.51 3.57 -6.00
C SER A 83 -5.18 4.13 -4.75
N ILE A 84 -4.36 4.43 -3.73
CA ILE A 84 -4.77 5.05 -2.48
C ILE A 84 -4.03 6.38 -2.38
N ARG A 85 -4.76 7.48 -2.53
CA ARG A 85 -4.21 8.84 -2.56
C ARG A 85 -4.67 9.60 -1.32
N GLY A 86 -3.74 10.24 -0.63
CA GLY A 86 -4.07 10.99 0.57
C GLY A 86 -3.06 12.08 0.88
N ARG A 87 -3.30 12.77 1.99
CA ARG A 87 -2.47 13.87 2.48
C ARG A 87 -2.29 13.78 3.99
N PHE A 88 -1.06 13.79 4.49
CA PHE A 88 -0.75 13.94 5.92
C PHE A 88 -0.59 15.42 6.26
N LYS A 89 -1.20 15.87 7.36
CA LYS A 89 -1.10 17.26 7.82
C LYS A 89 0.15 17.46 8.67
N GLY A 90 0.82 18.61 8.51
CA GLY A 90 1.96 19.01 9.34
C GLY A 90 3.25 18.25 9.05
N VAL A 91 3.41 17.74 7.83
CA VAL A 91 4.62 17.03 7.37
C VAL A 91 5.14 17.70 6.11
N LYS A 92 6.46 17.72 5.93
CA LYS A 92 7.09 18.04 4.64
C LYS A 92 6.70 16.96 3.63
N ASP A 93 6.38 17.36 2.40
CA ASP A 93 5.88 16.45 1.35
C ASP A 93 4.60 15.73 1.79
N PRO A 94 3.49 16.48 1.95
CA PRO A 94 2.31 16.01 2.64
C PRO A 94 1.49 15.01 1.81
N ASP A 95 1.63 15.01 0.49
CA ASP A 95 0.85 14.19 -0.41
C ASP A 95 1.51 12.82 -0.63
N PHE A 96 0.67 11.80 -0.80
CA PHE A 96 1.12 10.47 -1.18
C PHE A 96 0.18 9.80 -2.16
N GLU A 97 0.75 8.85 -2.88
CA GLU A 97 0.04 7.90 -3.72
C GLU A 97 0.61 6.50 -3.53
N LEU A 98 -0.20 5.60 -2.98
CA LEU A 98 0.12 4.19 -2.85
C LEU A 98 -0.59 3.42 -3.96
N CYS A 99 0.18 2.85 -4.86
CA CYS A 99 -0.31 2.00 -5.94
C CYS A 99 -0.07 0.54 -5.55
N LEU A 100 -1.13 -0.27 -5.52
CA LEU A 100 -1.08 -1.71 -5.25
C LEU A 100 -1.58 -2.48 -6.48
N THR A 101 -1.02 -3.67 -6.68
CA THR A 101 -1.41 -4.59 -7.75
C THR A 101 -1.47 -6.03 -7.24
N SER A 102 -2.43 -6.77 -7.77
CA SER A 102 -2.52 -8.23 -7.62
C SER A 102 -1.76 -9.00 -8.69
N HIS A 103 -1.14 -8.31 -9.66
CA HIS A 103 -0.17 -8.89 -10.59
C HIS A 103 1.19 -9.08 -9.91
N VAL A 104 1.19 -9.92 -8.88
CA VAL A 104 2.37 -10.25 -8.09
C VAL A 104 3.25 -11.21 -8.87
N SER A 105 4.58 -11.08 -8.76
CA SER A 105 5.49 -12.03 -9.41
C SER A 105 5.43 -13.40 -8.72
N ASN A 106 5.82 -14.46 -9.43
CA ASN A 106 5.92 -15.79 -8.81
C ASN A 106 6.83 -15.78 -7.57
N ALA A 107 7.96 -15.07 -7.63
CA ALA A 107 8.91 -14.99 -6.52
C ALA A 107 8.28 -14.31 -5.30
N ASP A 108 7.70 -13.12 -5.47
CA ASP A 108 7.05 -12.37 -4.39
C ASP A 108 5.89 -13.17 -3.77
N PHE A 109 5.15 -13.93 -4.58
CA PHE A 109 4.08 -14.77 -4.08
C PHE A 109 4.58 -15.97 -3.25
N HIS A 110 5.72 -16.55 -3.64
CA HIS A 110 6.38 -17.60 -2.85
C HIS A 110 6.91 -17.04 -1.53
N ASP A 111 7.37 -15.79 -1.51
CA ASP A 111 7.77 -15.06 -0.31
C ASP A 111 6.58 -14.66 0.59
N GLY A 112 5.35 -14.96 0.15
CA GLY A 112 4.14 -14.81 0.93
C GLY A 112 3.45 -13.45 0.74
N TYR A 113 3.73 -12.72 -0.34
CA TYR A 113 3.03 -11.49 -0.65
C TYR A 113 1.79 -11.75 -1.50
N LEU A 114 0.70 -11.07 -1.13
CA LEU A 114 -0.59 -11.12 -1.83
C LEU A 114 -0.78 -9.94 -2.78
N LEU A 115 -0.22 -8.78 -2.43
CA LEU A 115 -0.18 -7.59 -3.25
C LEU A 115 1.21 -6.97 -3.18
N THR A 116 1.65 -6.42 -4.30
CA THR A 116 2.87 -5.63 -4.42
C THR A 116 2.54 -4.24 -4.94
N GLY A 117 3.49 -3.32 -4.93
CA GLY A 117 3.18 -1.95 -5.26
C GLY A 117 4.30 -0.95 -5.02
N THR A 118 3.97 0.31 -5.21
CA THR A 118 4.86 1.45 -5.05
C THR A 118 4.20 2.54 -4.22
N LEU A 119 5.03 3.28 -3.49
CA LEU A 119 4.62 4.45 -2.75
C LEU A 119 5.38 5.67 -3.25
N GLU A 120 4.63 6.62 -3.78
CA GLU A 120 5.11 7.94 -4.12
C GLU A 120 4.74 8.92 -3.01
N ARG A 121 5.66 9.84 -2.70
CA ARG A 121 5.43 10.95 -1.77
C ARG A 121 5.91 12.25 -2.37
N GLY A 122 5.37 13.36 -1.87
CA GLY A 122 5.74 14.66 -2.38
C GLY A 122 4.73 15.76 -2.05
N ASP A 123 4.75 16.80 -2.87
CA ASP A 123 3.74 17.84 -2.90
C ASP A 123 3.14 17.90 -4.32
N ARG A 124 1.87 17.52 -4.44
CA ARG A 124 1.19 17.51 -5.73
C ARG A 124 0.95 18.93 -6.25
N GLY A 125 0.86 19.93 -5.37
CA GLY A 125 0.71 21.33 -5.75
C GLY A 125 1.96 21.89 -6.42
N GLU A 126 3.14 21.42 -6.00
CA GLU A 126 4.43 21.78 -6.60
C GLU A 126 4.82 20.86 -7.78
N GLY A 127 4.01 19.84 -8.07
CA GLY A 127 4.32 18.84 -9.10
C GLY A 127 5.48 17.90 -8.74
N ARG A 128 5.96 17.92 -7.48
CA ARG A 128 7.02 17.05 -6.98
C ARG A 128 6.37 15.82 -6.37
N MET A 129 6.28 14.72 -7.10
CA MET A 129 5.91 13.40 -6.58
C MET A 129 7.01 12.42 -6.99
N GLU A 130 7.57 11.69 -6.02
CA GLU A 130 8.73 10.86 -6.27
C GLU A 130 8.56 9.48 -5.62
N LEU A 131 9.07 8.45 -6.28
CA LEU A 131 9.04 7.08 -5.77
C LEU A 131 9.94 6.97 -4.55
N THR A 132 9.36 6.57 -3.42
CA THR A 132 10.09 6.49 -2.14
C THR A 132 10.21 5.06 -1.62
N HIS A 133 9.20 4.22 -1.84
CA HIS A 133 9.19 2.85 -1.31
C HIS A 133 8.49 1.87 -2.27
N PHE A 134 8.90 0.61 -2.19
CA PHE A 134 8.08 -0.52 -2.62
C PHE A 134 7.14 -0.94 -1.50
N ALA A 135 5.90 -1.27 -1.85
CA ALA A 135 4.84 -1.57 -0.90
C ALA A 135 4.39 -3.01 -1.04
N MET A 136 4.45 -3.78 0.05
CA MET A 136 4.10 -5.19 0.05
C MET A 136 3.01 -5.48 1.09
N VAL A 137 2.01 -6.27 0.71
CA VAL A 137 0.98 -6.79 1.61
C VAL A 137 1.16 -8.29 1.71
N ARG A 138 1.34 -8.79 2.94
CA ARG A 138 1.50 -10.22 3.19
C ARG A 138 0.15 -10.93 3.16
N ARG A 139 0.16 -12.18 2.70
CA ARG A 139 -0.93 -13.12 2.95
C ARG A 139 -0.91 -13.53 4.42
N ASP A 140 -2.07 -13.78 5.00
CA ASP A 140 -2.11 -14.38 6.33
C ASP A 140 -1.55 -15.81 6.24
N PRO A 141 -0.67 -16.21 7.17
CA PRO A 141 -0.26 -17.60 7.28
C PRO A 141 -1.49 -18.41 7.71
N TYR A 142 -1.92 -19.35 6.86
CA TYR A 142 -2.87 -20.39 7.23
C TYR A 142 -2.29 -21.26 8.36
#